data_AF-A0A8S3YDH7-F1
#
_entry.id   AF-A0A8S3YDH7-F1
#
_cell.length_a   1.000
_cell.length_b   1.000
_cell.length_c   1.000
_cell.angle_alpha   90.00
_cell.angle_beta   90.00
_cell.angle_gamma   90.00
#
_symmetry.space_group_name_H-M   'P 1'
#
loop_
_entity.id
_entity.type
_entity.pdbx_description
1 polymer ?
#
loop_
_entity_poly.entity_id
_entity_poly.type
_entity_poly.pdbx_seq_one_letter_code
_entity_poly.pdbx_strand_id
1 'polypeptide(L)'
;MDSLDDRESPPPSPPQTRTFEPEPKPILHKNKEVDEFYFNKLQDLQERNAALQRITNEQFANAVREVEQKFLKVTASPVCQDLQAKVLECYQSNPGQVLNCSALVNAFSTCVDRARMAAAASRVQLVN
;
A
#
# COMPACT_ATOMS: atom_id res chain seq x y z
N MET A 1 -10.47 21.91 10.05
CA MET A 1 -10.70 20.74 10.92
C MET A 1 -11.51 19.78 10.07
N ASP A 2 -10.95 18.87 9.29
CA ASP A 2 -9.72 18.08 9.42
C ASP A 2 -9.09 17.95 8.02
N SER A 3 -7.82 18.34 7.89
CA SER A 3 -6.99 17.92 6.77
C SER A 3 -6.49 16.53 7.14
N LEU A 4 -6.98 15.47 6.47
CA LEU A 4 -6.28 14.20 6.46
C LEU A 4 -5.00 14.44 5.64
N ASP A 5 -3.95 14.81 6.35
CA ASP A 5 -2.58 14.58 5.90
C ASP A 5 -2.42 13.06 5.86
N ASP A 6 -2.75 12.44 4.73
CA ASP A 6 -2.27 11.11 4.36
C ASP A 6 -0.75 11.22 4.19
N ARG A 7 -0.05 11.35 5.31
CA ARG A 7 1.39 11.11 5.41
C ARG A 7 1.56 9.61 5.27
N GLU A 8 1.44 9.14 4.02
CA GLU A 8 1.96 7.87 3.57
C GLU A 8 3.39 7.81 4.12
N SER A 9 3.59 7.01 5.16
CA SER A 9 4.92 6.83 5.72
C SER A 9 5.75 6.29 4.56
N PRO A 10 6.89 6.92 4.21
CA PRO A 10 7.68 6.48 3.09
C PRO A 10 7.96 4.98 3.28
N PRO A 11 7.85 4.16 2.22
CA PRO A 11 8.06 2.73 2.34
C PRO A 11 9.40 2.51 3.06
N PRO A 12 9.46 1.59 4.05
CA PRO A 12 10.70 1.31 4.75
C PRO A 12 11.77 1.08 3.68
N SER A 13 12.86 1.86 3.79
CA SER A 13 13.95 1.81 2.81
C SER A 13 14.33 0.35 2.60
N PRO A 14 14.56 -0.12 1.36
CA PRO A 14 15.13 -1.44 1.14
C PRO A 14 16.29 -1.61 2.11
N PRO A 15 16.40 -2.76 2.82
CA PRO A 15 17.52 -3.01 3.71
C PRO A 15 18.78 -2.64 2.96
N GLN A 16 19.53 -1.64 3.45
CA GLN A 16 20.75 -1.23 2.79
C GLN A 16 21.60 -2.48 2.66
N THR A 17 21.82 -2.94 1.43
CA THR A 17 22.79 -3.99 1.18
C THR A 17 24.10 -3.41 1.66
N ARG A 18 24.56 -3.84 2.84
CA ARG A 18 25.90 -3.54 3.30
C ARG A 18 26.80 -4.29 2.32
N THR A 19 27.15 -3.64 1.22
CA THR A 19 28.12 -4.13 0.26
C THR A 19 29.42 -4.22 1.02
N PHE A 20 29.78 -5.44 1.41
CA PHE A 20 31.15 -5.75 1.78
C PHE A 20 31.95 -5.59 0.49
N GLU A 21 32.41 -4.36 0.24
CA GLU A 21 33.39 -4.09 -0.79
C GLU A 21 34.64 -4.90 -0.40
N PRO A 22 35.13 -5.80 -1.26
CA PRO A 22 36.31 -6.57 -0.94
C PRO A 22 37.50 -5.60 -0.92
N GLU A 23 37.92 -5.22 0.28
CA GLU A 23 39.16 -4.48 0.51
C GLU A 23 40.34 -5.15 -0.24
N PRO A 24 41.21 -4.39 -0.91
CA PRO A 24 42.34 -4.95 -1.64
C PRO A 24 43.25 -5.71 -0.68
N LYS A 25 43.39 -7.03 -0.92
CA LYS A 25 44.19 -7.92 -0.08
C LYS A 25 45.63 -7.40 0.02
N PRO A 26 46.16 -7.09 1.22
CA PRO A 26 47.59 -6.89 1.39
C PRO A 26 48.31 -8.21 1.07
N ILE A 27 49.49 -8.12 0.47
CA ILE A 27 50.33 -9.28 0.15
C ILE A 27 50.65 -10.01 1.46
N LEU A 28 49.90 -11.09 1.77
CA LEU A 28 50.03 -11.86 2.99
C LEU A 28 51.11 -12.93 2.82
N HIS A 29 52.10 -12.95 3.72
CA HIS A 29 53.00 -14.08 3.87
C HIS A 29 52.18 -15.34 4.16
N LYS A 30 52.19 -16.30 3.21
CA LYS A 30 51.36 -17.53 3.19
C LYS A 30 51.34 -18.25 4.54
N ASN A 31 50.25 -18.09 5.29
CA ASN A 31 49.86 -18.98 6.37
C ASN A 31 48.50 -19.58 6.00
N LYS A 32 48.51 -20.76 5.34
CA LYS A 32 47.31 -21.39 4.75
C LYS A 32 46.19 -21.60 5.78
N GLU A 33 46.54 -21.92 7.02
CA GLU A 33 45.59 -22.11 8.12
C GLU A 33 44.81 -20.82 8.44
N VAL A 34 45.47 -19.66 8.33
CA VAL A 34 44.85 -18.35 8.57
C VAL A 34 43.88 -18.01 7.44
N ASP A 35 44.28 -18.26 6.18
CA ASP A 35 43.43 -18.04 5.02
C ASP A 35 42.16 -18.92 5.05
N GLU A 36 42.32 -20.21 5.40
CA GLU A 36 41.20 -21.15 5.55
C GLU A 36 40.24 -20.73 6.67
N PHE A 37 40.77 -20.27 7.80
CA PHE A 37 39.96 -19.77 8.92
C PHE A 37 39.08 -18.57 8.51
N TYR A 38 39.67 -17.56 7.85
CA TYR A 38 38.92 -16.38 7.41
C TYR A 38 37.94 -16.69 6.27
N PHE A 39 38.31 -17.60 5.36
CA PHE A 39 37.40 -18.06 4.31
C PHE A 39 36.15 -18.72 4.91
N ASN A 40 36.32 -19.63 5.86
CA ASN A 40 35.21 -20.30 6.54
C ASN A 40 34.32 -19.30 7.29
N LYS A 41 34.92 -18.29 7.93
CA LYS A 41 34.16 -17.19 8.59
C LYS A 41 33.35 -16.37 7.61
N LEU A 42 33.92 -16.03 6.46
CA LEU A 42 33.22 -15.30 5.41
C LEU A 42 32.05 -16.11 4.86
N GLN A 43 32.24 -17.40 4.63
CA GLN A 43 31.18 -18.30 4.16
C GLN A 43 30.02 -18.39 5.15
N ASP A 44 30.30 -18.61 6.44
CA ASP A 44 29.28 -18.63 7.51
C ASP A 44 28.52 -17.30 7.60
N LEU A 45 29.22 -16.17 7.50
CA LEU A 45 28.59 -14.84 7.47
C LEU A 45 27.68 -14.66 6.24
N GLN A 46 28.13 -15.09 5.06
CA GLN A 46 27.34 -14.99 3.83
C GLN A 46 26.08 -15.84 3.91
N GLU A 47 26.18 -17.07 4.41
CA GLU A 47 25.04 -17.97 4.58
C GLU A 47 24.00 -17.40 5.56
N ARG A 48 24.45 -16.90 6.71
CA ARG A 48 23.56 -16.26 7.70
C ARG A 48 22.88 -15.01 7.14
N ASN A 49 23.61 -14.17 6.41
CA ASN A 49 23.02 -12.98 5.78
C ASN A 49 21.97 -13.37 4.73
N ALA A 50 22.26 -14.37 3.89
CA ALA A 50 21.32 -14.85 2.89
C ALA A 50 20.03 -15.41 3.54
N ALA A 51 20.17 -16.17 4.63
CA ALA A 51 19.03 -16.68 5.39
C ALA A 51 18.16 -15.54 5.98
N LEU A 52 18.81 -14.53 6.58
CA LEU A 52 18.11 -13.36 7.13
C LEU A 52 17.41 -12.54 6.03
N GLN A 53 18.07 -12.31 4.91
CA GLN A 53 17.49 -11.61 3.76
C GLN A 53 16.24 -12.33 3.25
N ARG A 54 16.32 -13.66 3.13
CA ARG A 54 15.18 -14.47 2.71
C ARG A 54 13.99 -14.32 3.66
N ILE A 55 14.20 -14.51 4.97
CA ILE A 55 13.12 -14.38 5.97
C ILE A 55 12.54 -12.96 5.96
N THR A 56 13.39 -11.95 5.87
CA THR A 56 12.97 -10.54 5.84
C THR A 56 12.10 -10.26 4.62
N ASN A 57 12.50 -10.73 3.44
CA ASN A 57 11.75 -10.57 2.21
C ASN A 57 10.40 -11.30 2.27
N GLU A 58 10.37 -12.51 2.83
CA GLU A 58 9.13 -13.29 3.03
C GLU A 58 8.19 -12.56 3.99
N GLN A 59 8.69 -12.04 5.12
CA GLN A 59 7.88 -11.27 6.08
C GLN A 59 7.35 -9.97 5.48
N PHE A 60 8.17 -9.25 4.72
CA PHE A 60 7.74 -8.04 4.03
C PHE A 60 6.62 -8.34 3.01
N ALA A 61 6.81 -9.37 2.18
CA ALA A 61 5.79 -9.79 1.21
C ALA A 61 4.49 -10.23 1.89
N ASN A 62 4.56 -10.84 3.07
CA ASN A 62 3.38 -11.18 3.87
C ASN A 62 2.67 -9.92 4.40
N ALA A 63 3.43 -8.97 4.95
CA ALA A 63 2.89 -7.71 5.44
C ALA A 63 2.21 -6.89 4.32
N VAL A 64 2.83 -6.82 3.14
CA VAL A 64 2.24 -6.20 1.95
C VAL A 64 0.91 -6.88 1.60
N ARG A 65 0.89 -8.21 1.49
CA ARG A 65 -0.36 -8.94 1.17
C ARG A 65 -1.47 -8.72 2.20
N GLU A 66 -1.13 -8.62 3.48
CA GLU A 66 -2.12 -8.34 4.53
C GLU A 66 -2.73 -6.95 4.38
N VAL A 67 -1.90 -5.94 4.09
CA VAL A 67 -2.36 -4.57 3.82
C VAL A 67 -3.21 -4.55 2.54
N GLU A 68 -2.72 -5.13 1.46
CA GLU A 68 -3.46 -5.23 0.20
C GLU A 68 -4.83 -5.91 0.39
N GLN A 69 -4.90 -7.02 1.12
CA GLN A 69 -6.15 -7.72 1.36
C GLN A 69 -7.17 -6.88 2.15
N LYS A 70 -6.71 -6.08 3.11
CA LYS A 70 -7.56 -5.24 3.96
C LYS A 70 -7.98 -3.94 3.26
N PHE A 71 -7.09 -3.34 2.46
CA PHE A 71 -7.27 -1.99 1.93
C PHE A 71 -7.56 -1.95 0.43
N LEU A 72 -7.00 -2.84 -0.41
CA LEU A 72 -7.32 -2.86 -1.85
C LEU A 72 -8.70 -3.45 -2.16
N LYS A 73 -9.30 -4.21 -1.24
CA LYS A 73 -10.74 -4.54 -1.30
C LYS A 73 -11.64 -3.30 -1.18
N VAL A 74 -11.07 -2.16 -0.80
CA VAL A 74 -11.70 -0.84 -0.83
C VAL A 74 -11.30 -0.08 -2.10
N THR A 75 -11.23 -0.76 -3.25
CA THR A 75 -11.72 -0.12 -4.49
C THR A 75 -13.25 -0.03 -4.37
N ALA A 76 -13.70 0.79 -3.42
CA ALA A 76 -15.11 1.01 -3.18
C ALA A 76 -15.72 1.42 -4.50
N SER A 77 -16.61 0.59 -5.05
CA SER A 77 -17.43 0.99 -6.19
C SER A 77 -18.00 2.36 -5.85
N PRO A 78 -17.79 3.38 -6.71
CA PRO A 78 -18.15 4.74 -6.36
C PRO A 78 -19.64 4.78 -6.02
N VAL A 79 -19.92 5.29 -4.83
CA VAL A 79 -21.27 5.23 -4.27
C VAL A 79 -22.22 5.99 -5.20
N CYS A 80 -23.33 5.34 -5.57
CA CYS A 80 -24.35 5.90 -6.46
C CYS A 80 -23.90 6.15 -7.90
N GLN A 81 -22.85 5.46 -8.40
CA GLN A 81 -22.28 5.65 -9.75
C GLN A 81 -23.34 5.58 -10.87
N ASP A 82 -24.24 4.60 -10.84
CA ASP A 82 -25.26 4.44 -11.88
C ASP A 82 -26.25 5.61 -11.91
N LEU A 83 -26.59 6.15 -10.73
CA LEU A 83 -27.47 7.32 -10.62
C LEU A 83 -26.75 8.59 -11.08
N GLN A 84 -25.46 8.73 -10.76
CA GLN A 84 -24.62 9.82 -11.24
C GLN A 84 -24.57 9.83 -12.77
N ALA A 85 -24.33 8.67 -13.40
CA ALA A 85 -24.31 8.54 -14.85
C ALA A 85 -25.64 8.97 -15.48
N LYS A 86 -26.77 8.51 -14.94
CA LYS A 86 -28.12 8.88 -15.43
C LYS A 86 -28.43 10.37 -15.26
N VAL A 87 -28.01 10.99 -14.16
CA VAL A 87 -28.18 12.45 -13.97
C VAL A 87 -27.40 13.23 -15.01
N LEU A 88 -26.13 12.85 -15.24
CA LEU A 88 -25.29 13.51 -16.25
C LEU A 88 -25.85 13.35 -17.66
N GLU A 89 -26.26 12.13 -18.02
CA GLU A 89 -26.91 11.84 -19.30
C GLU A 89 -28.17 12.70 -19.48
N CYS A 90 -29.03 12.78 -18.46
CA CYS A 90 -30.25 13.58 -18.54
C CYS A 90 -29.97 15.06 -18.79
N TYR A 91 -28.99 15.65 -18.09
CA TYR A 91 -28.62 17.06 -18.34
C TYR A 91 -28.06 17.29 -19.74
N GLN A 92 -27.27 16.34 -20.26
CA GLN A 92 -26.75 16.42 -21.63
C GLN A 92 -27.86 16.32 -22.67
N SER A 93 -28.85 15.46 -22.45
CA SER A 93 -30.00 15.31 -23.37
C SER A 93 -31.04 16.43 -23.25
N ASN A 94 -31.07 17.19 -22.15
CA ASN A 94 -32.08 18.22 -21.87
C ASN A 94 -31.45 19.61 -21.60
N PRO A 95 -30.71 20.19 -22.55
CA PRO A 95 -30.08 21.49 -22.37
C PRO A 95 -31.14 22.58 -22.11
N GLY A 96 -30.95 23.37 -21.05
CA GLY A 96 -31.89 24.42 -20.64
C GLY A 96 -33.20 23.92 -20.00
N GLN A 97 -33.43 22.60 -19.92
CA GLN A 97 -34.64 21.99 -19.34
C GLN A 97 -34.31 21.09 -18.14
N VAL A 98 -33.49 21.61 -17.22
CA VAL A 98 -32.94 20.85 -16.08
C VAL A 98 -33.99 20.28 -15.13
N LEU A 99 -35.20 20.86 -15.10
CA LEU A 99 -36.31 20.38 -14.28
C LEU A 99 -36.82 19.00 -14.69
N ASN A 100 -36.65 18.62 -15.97
CA ASN A 100 -36.98 17.27 -16.46
C ASN A 100 -36.13 16.18 -15.77
N CYS A 101 -34.95 16.54 -15.26
CA CYS A 101 -34.04 15.64 -14.57
C CYS A 101 -34.26 15.56 -13.05
N SER A 102 -35.22 16.31 -12.50
CA SER A 102 -35.45 16.43 -11.05
C SER A 102 -35.66 15.08 -10.35
N ALA A 103 -36.39 14.15 -10.97
CA ALA A 103 -36.59 12.82 -10.42
C ALA A 103 -35.27 12.03 -10.27
N LEU A 104 -34.38 12.10 -11.26
CA LEU A 104 -33.07 11.45 -11.22
C LEU A 104 -32.15 12.08 -10.18
N VAL A 105 -32.18 13.42 -10.07
CA VAL A 105 -31.40 14.17 -9.08
C VAL A 105 -31.86 13.85 -7.66
N ASN A 106 -33.16 13.73 -7.42
CA ASN A 106 -33.72 13.34 -6.12
C ASN A 106 -33.31 11.92 -5.73
N ALA A 107 -33.35 10.98 -6.68
CA ALA A 107 -32.90 9.60 -6.46
C ALA A 107 -31.39 9.56 -6.14
N PHE A 108 -30.57 10.30 -6.88
CA PHE A 108 -29.13 10.41 -6.63
C PHE A 108 -28.85 10.99 -5.23
N SER A 109 -29.51 12.09 -4.87
CA SER A 109 -29.33 12.76 -3.58
C SER A 109 -29.70 11.83 -2.41
N THR A 110 -30.83 11.12 -2.53
CA THR A 110 -31.26 10.13 -1.52
C THR A 110 -30.23 9.01 -1.33
N CYS A 111 -29.63 8.55 -2.42
CA CYS A 111 -28.58 7.54 -2.37
C CYS A 111 -27.33 8.09 -1.65
N VAL A 112 -26.89 9.31 -1.97
CA VAL A 112 -25.74 9.97 -1.32
C VAL A 112 -25.98 10.17 0.17
N ASP A 113 -27.17 10.64 0.56
CA ASP A 113 -27.50 10.86 1.97
C ASP A 113 -27.51 9.55 2.76
N ARG A 114 -28.07 8.48 2.19
CA ARG A 114 -28.01 7.16 2.79
C ARG A 114 -26.57 6.68 2.99
N ALA A 115 -25.72 6.89 1.99
CA ALA A 115 -24.30 6.51 2.07
C ALA A 115 -23.56 7.31 3.14
N ARG A 116 -23.81 8.62 3.24
CA ARG A 116 -23.25 9.49 4.29
C ARG A 116 -23.66 9.02 5.68
N MET A 117 -24.95 8.70 5.87
CA MET A 117 -25.45 8.18 7.14
C MET A 117 -24.80 6.83 7.50
N ALA A 118 -24.68 5.92 6.54
CA ALA A 118 -24.03 4.63 6.75
C ALA A 118 -22.54 4.80 7.12
N ALA A 119 -21.81 5.67 6.41
CA ALA A 119 -20.40 5.94 6.69
C ALA A 119 -20.21 6.59 8.08
N ALA A 120 -21.08 7.52 8.46
CA ALA A 120 -21.06 8.13 9.79
C ALA A 120 -21.32 7.11 10.89
N ALA A 121 -22.29 6.20 10.71
CA ALA A 121 -22.59 5.14 11.67
C ALA A 121 -21.44 4.14 11.84
N SER A 122 -20.81 3.70 10.74
CA SER A 122 -19.68 2.76 10.79
C SER A 122 -18.43 3.37 11.45
N ARG A 123 -18.19 4.68 11.28
CA ARG A 123 -17.09 5.38 11.96
C ARG A 123 -17.27 5.44 13.47
N VAL A 124 -18.50 5.51 13.97
CA VAL A 124 -18.79 5.54 15.43
C VAL A 124 -18.51 4.18 16.09
N GLN A 125 -18.60 3.07 15.36
CA GLN A 125 -18.36 1.71 15.91
C GLN A 125 -16.87 1.34 16.05
N LEU A 126 -15.97 2.00 15.34
CA LEU A 126 -14.52 1.76 15.45
C LEU A 126 -13.85 2.55 16.58
N VAL A 127 -14.59 3.42 17.26
CA VAL A 127 -14.08 4.28 18.34
C VAL A 127 -14.53 3.81 19.73
N ASN A 128 -15.36 2.76 19.82
CA ASN A 128 -15.96 2.27 21.07
C ASN A 128 -15.54 0.85 21.42
#